data_AF-A0A7C5HXY1-F1
#
_entry.id   AF-A0A7C5HXY1-F1
#
_cell.length_a   1.000
_cell.length_b   1.000
_cell.length_c   1.000
_cell.angle_alpha   90.00
_cell.angle_beta   90.00
_cell.angle_gamma   90.00
#
_symmetry.space_group_name_H-M   'P 1'
#
loop_
_entity.id
_entity.type
_entity.pdbx_description
1 polymer ?
#
loop_
_entity_poly.entity_id
_entity_poly.type
_entity_poly.pdbx_seq_one_letter_code
_entity_poly.pdbx_strand_id
1 'polypeptide(L)'
;MRRAFFVWTLGKEGFVGFQRLESDPRRREEAVLAFWQERRIFERSLERTKCGPRYVFYEGPPTANGRPHFGHLLPRIYKDLFPRYKTMRGYFVRRKAGWDCHGLPVELEVERELGIKTKAEIERYGLEKFVEKCKASVHKYIKAWEDMIRRMGFWIDLTQPYITYTDDYIESVWWGLKKIHEQGLLYQGHKILPYCPRCGTPLSSHEVAQGYRNVEDPSVFVLMPLVDEPDRAFLVWTTTPWTLPANVALAVDPAATYVEVEHEGKRLILARPRLAAVLGEGARVVAEHSGAELVGLRYGPLYPLVEKEGAYRVVGADFVTMDEGTGIVHIAPAFGEEDYELGKKEGLPFVQPVDKSGRFTEDFPLAAGKFVKDADPLIIEDLKAKGRLFSAELYAHDYPFCWRCDTPLLYYAIDSWFIATTARKDEIIAESEKVNWYPEHMGRGRFGDFLRSMRDWALSRDRFWGTPLPVWVCASC
;
A
#
# COMPACT_ATOMS: atom_id res chain seq x y z
N MET A 1 -14.27 -49.22 24.26
CA MET A 1 -13.33 -49.13 25.41
C MET A 1 -12.49 -47.86 25.26
N ARG A 2 -12.88 -46.74 25.90
CA ARG A 2 -12.09 -45.49 25.88
C ARG A 2 -11.19 -45.47 27.11
N ARG A 3 -9.87 -45.58 26.91
CA ARG A 3 -8.85 -45.48 27.97
C ARG A 3 -8.73 -44.02 28.40
N ALA A 4 -9.10 -43.72 29.65
CA ALA A 4 -8.87 -42.42 30.27
C ALA A 4 -7.45 -42.35 30.83
N PHE A 5 -6.74 -41.24 30.57
CA PHE A 5 -5.45 -40.91 31.16
C PHE A 5 -5.65 -40.29 32.55
N PHE A 6 -4.85 -40.71 33.53
CA PHE A 6 -4.94 -40.33 34.94
C PHE A 6 -4.00 -39.17 35.27
N VAL A 7 -4.46 -38.18 36.05
CA VAL A 7 -3.61 -37.20 36.75
C VAL A 7 -4.01 -37.17 38.22
N TRP A 8 -3.01 -37.25 39.09
CA TRP A 8 -3.11 -37.50 40.54
C TRP A 8 -3.02 -36.20 41.33
N THR A 9 -3.97 -35.91 42.21
CA THR A 9 -3.78 -34.97 43.34
C THR A 9 -4.62 -35.39 44.55
N LEU A 10 -3.96 -35.49 45.71
CA LEU A 10 -4.53 -35.86 47.01
C LEU A 10 -5.43 -34.75 47.59
N GLY A 11 -6.70 -35.10 47.87
CA GLY A 11 -7.62 -34.33 48.71
C GLY A 11 -7.64 -34.82 50.16
N LYS A 12 -7.95 -33.93 51.10
CA LYS A 12 -7.78 -34.05 52.56
C LYS A 12 -8.71 -35.03 53.31
N GLU A 13 -9.61 -35.72 52.63
CA GLU A 13 -10.45 -36.76 53.25
C GLU A 13 -10.53 -37.92 52.26
N GLY A 14 -10.14 -39.10 52.70
CA GLY A 14 -9.84 -40.29 51.87
C GLY A 14 -11.03 -40.93 51.16
N PHE A 15 -11.87 -40.16 50.48
CA PHE A 15 -12.88 -40.66 49.54
C PHE A 15 -12.48 -40.35 48.10
N VAL A 16 -12.16 -41.41 47.36
CA VAL A 16 -11.96 -41.36 45.89
C VAL A 16 -13.33 -41.45 45.23
N GLY A 17 -13.97 -40.29 45.03
CA GLY A 17 -15.25 -40.17 44.34
C GLY A 17 -15.10 -39.45 43.00
N PHE A 18 -15.89 -39.84 42.01
CA PHE A 18 -16.02 -39.08 40.77
C PHE A 18 -16.79 -37.79 41.07
N GLN A 19 -16.12 -36.63 41.02
CA GLN A 19 -16.85 -35.36 41.02
C GLN A 19 -17.62 -35.26 39.70
N ARG A 20 -18.94 -35.05 39.81
CA ARG A 20 -19.78 -34.73 38.66
C ARG A 20 -19.26 -33.42 38.08
N LEU A 21 -18.73 -33.48 36.86
CA LEU A 21 -18.29 -32.28 36.15
C LEU A 21 -19.48 -31.35 35.96
N GLU A 22 -19.27 -30.05 36.20
CA GLU A 22 -20.24 -28.99 35.86
C GLU A 22 -20.74 -29.19 34.43
N SER A 23 -22.05 -29.37 34.26
CA SER A 23 -22.66 -29.68 32.97
C SER A 23 -22.72 -28.49 32.03
N ASP A 24 -22.73 -27.26 32.57
CA ASP A 24 -22.64 -26.05 31.76
C ASP A 24 -21.20 -25.87 31.24
N PRO A 25 -20.97 -25.95 29.91
CA PRO A 25 -19.63 -25.81 29.34
C PRO A 25 -18.98 -24.47 29.70
N ARG A 26 -19.75 -23.37 29.84
CA ARG A 26 -19.19 -22.06 30.17
C ARG A 26 -18.62 -22.03 31.58
N ARG A 27 -19.42 -22.46 32.56
CA ARG A 27 -18.97 -22.56 33.96
C ARG A 27 -17.81 -23.54 34.13
N ARG A 28 -17.82 -24.63 33.37
CA ARG A 28 -16.70 -25.59 33.36
C ARG A 28 -15.42 -24.95 32.84
N GLU A 29 -15.47 -24.22 31.73
CA GLU A 29 -14.33 -23.49 31.20
C GLU A 29 -13.81 -22.44 32.20
N GLU A 30 -14.69 -21.66 32.81
CA GLU A 30 -14.34 -20.66 33.82
C GLU A 30 -13.63 -21.30 35.04
N ALA A 31 -14.14 -22.43 35.53
CA ALA A 31 -13.51 -23.19 36.61
C ALA A 31 -12.11 -23.71 36.22
N VAL A 32 -11.94 -24.18 34.98
CA VAL A 32 -10.64 -24.63 34.47
C VAL A 32 -9.65 -23.46 34.30
N LEU A 33 -10.11 -22.31 33.81
CA LEU A 33 -9.29 -21.10 33.69
C LEU A 33 -8.82 -20.62 35.07
N ALA A 34 -9.72 -20.57 36.06
CA ALA A 34 -9.38 -20.22 37.44
C ALA A 34 -8.33 -21.17 38.02
N PHE A 35 -8.54 -22.48 37.84
CA PHE A 35 -7.57 -23.50 38.25
C PHE A 35 -6.19 -23.30 37.59
N TRP A 36 -6.14 -23.01 36.29
CA TRP A 36 -4.88 -22.76 35.58
C TRP A 36 -4.15 -21.53 36.12
N GLN A 37 -4.88 -20.46 36.42
CA GLN A 37 -4.33 -19.22 36.94
C GLN A 37 -3.81 -19.39 38.38
N GLU A 38 -4.62 -19.92 39.28
CA GLU A 38 -4.25 -20.14 40.69
C GLU A 38 -3.02 -21.04 40.83
N ARG A 39 -2.92 -22.07 39.98
CA ARG A 39 -1.83 -23.04 40.00
C ARG A 39 -0.66 -22.67 39.09
N ARG A 40 -0.72 -21.52 38.40
CA ARG A 40 0.32 -21.04 37.47
C ARG A 40 0.75 -22.12 36.46
N ILE A 41 -0.24 -22.77 35.86
CA ILE A 41 -0.04 -23.98 35.05
C ILE A 41 0.80 -23.69 33.81
N PHE A 42 0.63 -22.52 33.19
CA PHE A 42 1.42 -22.13 32.03
C PHE A 42 2.90 -21.98 32.41
N GLU A 43 3.21 -21.26 33.47
CA GLU A 43 4.59 -21.04 33.94
C GLU A 43 5.25 -22.35 34.37
N ARG A 44 4.53 -23.20 35.11
CA ARG A 44 5.01 -24.53 35.48
C ARG A 44 5.29 -25.41 34.27
N SER A 45 4.51 -25.27 33.19
CA SER A 45 4.76 -26.01 31.95
C SER A 45 6.09 -25.59 31.27
N LEU A 46 6.44 -24.31 31.37
CA LEU A 46 7.72 -23.78 30.90
C LEU A 46 8.88 -24.23 31.80
N GLU A 47 8.71 -24.16 33.13
CA GLU A 47 9.70 -24.63 34.09
C GLU A 47 10.04 -26.12 33.90
N ARG A 48 9.01 -26.96 33.73
CA ARG A 48 9.17 -28.40 33.49
C ARG A 48 9.99 -28.72 32.24
N THR A 49 9.93 -27.87 31.22
CA THR A 49 10.61 -28.08 29.93
C THR A 49 11.85 -27.21 29.76
N LYS A 50 12.28 -26.46 30.79
CA LYS A 50 13.34 -25.44 30.69
C LYS A 50 14.66 -25.92 30.09
N CYS A 51 15.06 -27.16 30.37
CA CYS A 51 16.30 -27.77 29.84
C CYS A 51 16.09 -28.59 28.56
N GLY A 52 14.86 -28.62 28.02
CA GLY A 52 14.53 -29.31 26.78
C GLY A 52 14.94 -28.54 25.53
N PRO A 53 14.83 -29.16 24.33
CA PRO A 53 15.11 -28.50 23.08
C PRO A 53 14.19 -27.29 22.88
N ARG A 54 14.75 -26.18 22.37
CA ARG A 54 13.98 -24.95 22.15
C ARG A 54 13.09 -25.07 20.92
N TYR A 55 11.87 -24.59 21.04
CA TYR A 55 10.99 -24.31 19.92
C TYR A 55 10.64 -22.82 19.96
N VAL A 56 11.16 -22.06 19.00
CA VAL A 56 10.95 -20.61 18.95
C VAL A 56 9.60 -20.33 18.30
N PHE A 57 8.81 -19.50 18.96
CA PHE A 57 7.49 -19.08 18.50
C PHE A 57 7.43 -17.56 18.54
N TYR A 58 6.98 -16.97 17.44
CA TYR A 58 6.69 -15.54 17.34
C TYR A 58 5.19 -15.33 17.15
N GLU A 59 4.63 -14.44 17.94
CA GLU A 59 3.28 -13.93 17.73
C GLU A 59 3.40 -12.65 16.90
N GLY A 60 2.74 -12.61 15.74
CA GLY A 60 2.57 -11.34 15.03
C GLY A 60 1.72 -10.40 15.90
N PRO A 61 2.23 -9.21 16.25
CA PRO A 61 1.58 -8.35 17.24
C PRO A 61 0.29 -7.78 16.65
N PRO A 62 -0.86 -7.87 17.34
CA PRO A 62 -2.06 -7.15 16.92
C PRO A 62 -1.86 -5.64 17.08
N THR A 63 -2.46 -4.88 16.16
CA THR A 63 -2.56 -3.42 16.31
C THR A 63 -3.59 -3.09 17.40
N ALA A 64 -3.19 -2.31 18.40
CA ALA A 64 -4.02 -2.00 19.56
C ALA A 64 -4.92 -0.76 19.35
N ASN A 65 -5.61 -0.69 18.20
CA ASN A 65 -6.45 0.45 17.79
C ASN A 65 -7.96 0.10 17.71
N GLY A 66 -8.36 -1.00 18.35
CA GLY A 66 -9.73 -1.49 18.27
C GLY A 66 -9.98 -2.74 19.09
N ARG A 67 -11.27 -3.08 19.24
CA ARG A 67 -11.70 -4.31 19.91
C ARG A 67 -11.38 -5.54 19.05
N PRO A 68 -11.08 -6.70 19.66
CA PRO A 68 -10.86 -7.91 18.90
C PRO A 68 -12.15 -8.40 18.19
N HIS A 69 -12.01 -9.02 17.02
CA HIS A 69 -13.08 -9.67 16.26
C HIS A 69 -12.72 -11.14 15.93
N PHE A 70 -13.65 -11.89 15.31
CA PHE A 70 -13.46 -13.32 15.01
C PHE A 70 -12.19 -13.66 14.23
N GLY A 71 -11.73 -12.75 13.36
CA GLY A 71 -10.48 -12.90 12.61
C GLY A 71 -9.24 -13.00 13.50
N HIS A 72 -9.32 -12.55 14.75
CA HIS A 72 -8.24 -12.65 15.73
C HIS A 72 -8.22 -13.96 16.50
N LEU A 73 -9.36 -14.66 16.56
CA LEU A 73 -9.49 -15.92 17.29
C LEU A 73 -8.87 -17.07 16.49
N LEU A 74 -9.22 -17.17 15.21
CA LEU A 74 -8.84 -18.30 14.36
C LEU A 74 -7.30 -18.48 14.25
N PRO A 75 -6.48 -17.45 13.97
CA PRO A 75 -5.03 -17.59 13.95
C PRO A 75 -4.46 -18.00 15.31
N ARG A 76 -5.08 -17.55 16.41
CA ARG A 76 -4.61 -17.85 17.78
C ARG A 76 -4.86 -19.29 18.20
N ILE A 77 -5.88 -19.95 17.65
CA ILE A 77 -6.09 -21.39 17.86
C ILE A 77 -4.86 -22.18 17.37
N TYR A 78 -4.39 -21.91 16.15
CA TYR A 78 -3.17 -22.56 15.63
C TYR A 78 -1.93 -22.19 16.45
N LYS A 79 -1.80 -20.90 16.80
CA LYS A 79 -0.69 -20.37 17.61
C LYS A 79 -0.68 -20.89 19.05
N ASP A 80 -1.76 -21.47 19.57
CA ASP A 80 -1.80 -22.14 20.88
C ASP A 80 -1.60 -23.65 20.76
N LEU A 81 -2.27 -24.27 19.77
CA LEU A 81 -2.28 -25.71 19.55
C LEU A 81 -0.87 -26.29 19.35
N PHE A 82 -0.09 -25.72 18.43
CA PHE A 82 1.25 -26.25 18.13
C PHE A 82 2.24 -26.04 19.28
N PRO A 83 2.33 -24.85 19.91
CA PRO A 83 3.13 -24.68 21.12
C PRO A 83 2.75 -25.64 22.25
N ARG A 84 1.45 -25.86 22.53
CA ARG A 84 1.01 -26.86 23.51
C ARG A 84 1.50 -28.26 23.15
N TYR A 85 1.29 -28.70 21.91
CA TYR A 85 1.77 -29.98 21.42
C TYR A 85 3.30 -30.12 21.59
N LYS A 86 4.08 -29.09 21.23
CA LYS A 86 5.54 -29.09 21.39
C LYS A 86 5.97 -29.15 22.86
N THR A 87 5.30 -28.42 23.74
CA THR A 87 5.53 -28.52 25.20
C THR A 87 5.23 -29.94 25.72
N MET A 88 4.15 -30.57 25.26
CA MET A 88 3.83 -31.97 25.60
C MET A 88 4.88 -32.98 25.08
N ARG A 89 5.59 -32.63 24.02
CA ARG A 89 6.72 -33.39 23.45
C ARG A 89 8.06 -33.08 24.10
N GLY A 90 8.09 -32.27 25.18
CA GLY A 90 9.30 -31.94 25.94
C GLY A 90 10.08 -30.72 25.45
N TYR A 91 9.57 -29.99 24.44
CA TYR A 91 10.24 -28.77 23.98
C TYR A 91 9.98 -27.59 24.91
N PHE A 92 11.01 -26.77 25.11
CA PHE A 92 10.88 -25.47 25.74
C PHE A 92 10.31 -24.46 24.74
N VAL A 93 9.08 -24.01 24.95
CA VAL A 93 8.39 -23.09 24.03
C VAL A 93 8.01 -21.81 24.78
N ARG A 94 8.92 -20.82 24.82
CA ARG A 94 8.61 -19.48 25.35
C ARG A 94 7.64 -18.76 24.42
N ARG A 95 6.59 -18.16 24.98
CA ARG A 95 5.53 -17.48 24.22
C ARG A 95 5.32 -16.10 24.84
N LYS A 96 5.67 -15.06 24.11
CA LYS A 96 5.59 -13.66 24.55
C LYS A 96 4.58 -12.94 23.66
N ALA A 97 3.64 -12.21 24.25
CA ALA A 97 2.73 -11.37 23.49
C ALA A 97 3.45 -10.12 22.97
N GLY A 98 2.86 -9.49 21.96
CA GLY A 98 3.29 -8.19 21.48
C GLY A 98 2.11 -7.26 21.24
N TRP A 99 2.38 -5.96 21.22
CA TRP A 99 1.42 -4.95 20.81
C TRP A 99 2.05 -4.04 19.76
N ASP A 100 1.40 -3.97 18.61
CA ASP A 100 1.72 -2.98 17.60
C ASP A 100 0.94 -1.71 17.91
N CYS A 101 1.65 -0.71 18.40
CA CYS A 101 1.07 0.48 18.98
C CYS A 101 1.29 1.73 18.12
N HIS A 102 2.05 1.64 17.02
CA HIS A 102 2.44 2.78 16.20
C HIS A 102 1.62 2.86 14.90
N GLY A 103 1.73 4.00 14.23
CA GLY A 103 1.30 4.17 12.86
C GLY A 103 -0.13 4.68 12.69
N LEU A 104 -0.47 4.87 11.43
CA LEU A 104 -1.68 5.53 10.98
C LEU A 104 -3.01 4.92 11.50
N PRO A 105 -3.16 3.59 11.76
CA PRO A 105 -4.41 3.06 12.30
C PRO A 105 -4.78 3.64 13.67
N VAL A 106 -3.78 3.92 14.52
CA VAL A 106 -3.98 4.55 15.83
C VAL A 106 -4.26 6.05 15.66
N GLU A 107 -3.48 6.73 14.82
CA GLU A 107 -3.68 8.16 14.54
C GLU A 107 -5.08 8.45 13.98
N LEU A 108 -5.56 7.65 13.01
CA LEU A 108 -6.89 7.83 12.40
C LEU A 108 -8.04 7.61 13.38
N GLU A 109 -7.83 6.78 14.40
CA GLU A 109 -8.81 6.61 15.47
C GLU A 109 -8.85 7.85 16.35
N VAL A 110 -7.68 8.36 16.77
CA VAL A 110 -7.58 9.58 17.56
C VAL A 110 -8.08 10.80 16.79
N GLU A 111 -7.77 10.92 15.49
CA GLU A 111 -8.31 11.95 14.61
C GLU A 111 -9.84 11.92 14.62
N ARG A 112 -10.46 10.73 14.51
CA ARG A 112 -11.91 10.57 14.58
C ARG A 112 -12.48 10.98 15.94
N GLU A 113 -11.85 10.58 17.05
CA GLU A 113 -12.27 10.98 18.39
C GLU A 113 -12.16 12.50 18.62
N LEU A 114 -11.17 13.16 18.00
CA LEU A 114 -10.94 14.59 18.09
C LEU A 114 -11.67 15.42 17.02
N GLY A 115 -12.31 14.78 16.05
CA GLY A 115 -12.93 15.45 14.91
C GLY A 115 -11.94 16.10 13.93
N ILE A 116 -10.67 15.69 13.98
CA ILE A 116 -9.60 16.17 13.10
C ILE A 116 -9.70 15.51 11.73
N LYS A 117 -9.58 16.31 10.67
CA LYS A 117 -9.70 15.87 9.27
C LYS A 117 -8.43 16.07 8.46
N THR A 118 -7.53 16.94 8.91
CA THR A 118 -6.34 17.34 8.16
C THR A 118 -5.08 17.31 9.02
N LYS A 119 -3.92 17.15 8.38
CA LYS A 119 -2.62 17.19 9.05
C LYS A 119 -2.36 18.54 9.73
N ALA A 120 -2.74 19.64 9.08
CA ALA A 120 -2.61 20.99 9.62
C ALA A 120 -3.42 21.19 10.92
N GLU A 121 -4.57 20.53 11.06
CA GLU A 121 -5.35 20.55 12.30
C GLU A 121 -4.63 19.83 13.45
N ILE A 122 -3.87 18.76 13.17
CA ILE A 122 -3.04 18.08 14.18
C ILE A 122 -1.94 19.02 14.69
N GLU A 123 -1.26 19.72 13.77
CA GLU A 123 -0.23 20.69 14.12
C GLU A 123 -0.79 21.83 14.96
N ARG A 124 -1.99 22.34 14.64
CA ARG A 124 -2.71 23.34 15.46
C ARG A 124 -3.15 22.80 16.82
N TYR A 125 -3.54 21.53 16.91
CA TYR A 125 -3.88 20.87 18.17
C TYR A 125 -2.65 20.74 19.09
N GLY A 126 -1.48 20.53 18.49
CA GLY A 126 -0.19 20.35 19.14
C GLY A 126 0.27 18.89 19.08
N LEU A 127 1.47 18.67 18.52
CA LEU A 127 2.01 17.34 18.25
C LEU A 127 2.17 16.49 19.51
N GLU A 128 2.72 17.06 20.58
CA GLU A 128 2.92 16.37 21.85
C GLU A 128 1.57 15.88 22.42
N LYS A 129 0.55 16.74 22.43
CA LYS A 129 -0.80 16.38 22.90
C LYS A 129 -1.41 15.27 22.05
N PHE A 130 -1.21 15.33 20.73
CA PHE A 130 -1.71 14.32 19.80
C PHE A 130 -1.04 12.96 20.03
N VAL A 131 0.28 12.95 20.20
CA VAL A 131 1.08 11.75 20.48
C VAL A 131 0.67 11.11 21.81
N GLU A 132 0.52 11.90 22.87
CA GLU A 132 0.05 11.39 24.17
C GLU A 132 -1.36 10.80 24.09
N LYS A 133 -2.24 11.40 23.28
CA LYS A 133 -3.58 10.86 23.01
C LYS A 133 -3.52 9.52 22.26
N CYS A 134 -2.63 9.38 21.28
CA CYS A 134 -2.38 8.12 20.56
C CYS A 134 -1.91 7.02 21.51
N LYS A 135 -0.93 7.34 22.37
CA LYS A 135 -0.41 6.43 23.39
C LYS A 135 -1.50 5.98 24.37
N ALA A 136 -2.35 6.89 24.82
CA ALA A 136 -3.47 6.59 25.71
C ALA A 136 -4.56 5.73 25.02
N SER A 137 -4.86 5.98 23.74
CA SER A 137 -5.83 5.19 22.98
C SER A 137 -5.45 3.71 22.92
N VAL A 138 -4.16 3.41 22.75
CA VAL A 138 -3.66 2.03 22.70
C VAL A 138 -3.98 1.27 24.00
N HIS A 139 -3.81 1.90 25.17
CA HIS A 139 -4.09 1.27 26.47
C HIS A 139 -5.56 0.92 26.66
N LYS A 140 -6.47 1.71 26.07
CA LYS A 140 -7.93 1.47 26.11
C LYS A 140 -8.29 0.09 25.57
N TYR A 141 -7.60 -0.38 24.52
CA TYR A 141 -7.93 -1.65 23.86
C TYR A 141 -7.16 -2.85 24.38
N ILE A 142 -5.94 -2.66 24.90
CA ILE A 142 -5.11 -3.77 25.44
C ILE A 142 -5.90 -4.64 26.41
N LYS A 143 -6.67 -4.04 27.32
CA LYS A 143 -7.50 -4.80 28.27
C LYS A 143 -8.50 -5.72 27.58
N ALA A 144 -9.24 -5.22 26.58
CA ALA A 144 -10.21 -6.03 25.85
C ALA A 144 -9.54 -7.20 25.10
N TRP A 145 -8.32 -7.00 24.62
CA TRP A 145 -7.52 -8.06 24.01
C TRP A 145 -7.02 -9.09 25.03
N GLU A 146 -6.52 -8.65 26.19
CA GLU A 146 -6.12 -9.55 27.26
C GLU A 146 -7.28 -10.41 27.76
N ASP A 147 -8.46 -9.80 27.94
CA ASP A 147 -9.68 -10.50 28.35
C ASP A 147 -10.06 -11.58 27.33
N MET A 148 -10.00 -11.28 26.02
CA MET A 148 -10.21 -12.26 24.97
C MET A 148 -9.18 -13.39 25.02
N ILE A 149 -7.88 -13.07 25.12
CA ILE A 149 -6.77 -14.04 25.15
C ILE A 149 -6.92 -14.99 26.34
N ARG A 150 -7.25 -14.44 27.52
CA ARG A 150 -7.53 -15.24 28.73
C ARG A 150 -8.75 -16.13 28.55
N ARG A 151 -9.86 -15.57 28.03
CA ARG A 151 -11.11 -16.30 27.88
C ARG A 151 -11.01 -17.45 26.88
N MET A 152 -10.21 -17.30 25.81
CA MET A 152 -9.97 -18.38 24.85
C MET A 152 -8.95 -19.42 25.33
N GLY A 153 -8.33 -19.20 26.49
CA GLY A 153 -7.33 -20.11 27.05
C GLY A 153 -6.00 -20.12 26.30
N PHE A 154 -5.67 -19.06 25.56
CA PHE A 154 -4.40 -18.99 24.84
C PHE A 154 -3.25 -18.74 25.81
N TRP A 155 -2.35 -19.73 25.94
CA TRP A 155 -1.21 -19.62 26.86
C TRP A 155 -0.09 -18.79 26.24
N ILE A 156 -0.01 -17.54 26.66
CA ILE A 156 0.99 -16.56 26.26
C ILE A 156 1.30 -15.62 27.43
N ASP A 157 2.55 -15.17 27.53
CA ASP A 157 2.97 -14.21 28.55
C ASP A 157 2.46 -12.80 28.20
N LEU A 158 1.45 -12.36 28.96
CA LEU A 158 0.86 -11.03 28.92
C LEU A 158 1.47 -10.08 29.97
N THR A 159 2.32 -10.58 30.86
CA THR A 159 2.91 -9.77 31.96
C THR A 159 4.09 -8.95 31.48
N GLN A 160 4.80 -9.46 30.48
CA GLN A 160 5.91 -8.78 29.83
C GLN A 160 5.72 -8.84 28.31
N PRO A 161 4.71 -8.16 27.73
CA PRO A 161 4.59 -8.06 26.28
C PRO A 161 5.72 -7.18 25.72
N TYR A 162 6.11 -7.36 24.47
CA TYR A 162 6.88 -6.31 23.78
C TYR A 162 5.93 -5.27 23.21
N ILE A 163 6.33 -4.00 23.23
CA ILE A 163 5.47 -2.87 22.86
C ILE A 163 6.26 -1.99 21.90
N THR A 164 5.72 -1.68 20.73
CA THR A 164 6.51 -1.02 19.67
C THR A 164 6.91 0.43 19.99
N TYR A 165 6.23 1.10 20.92
CA TYR A 165 6.58 2.45 21.36
C TYR A 165 7.60 2.53 22.50
N THR A 166 8.01 1.40 23.11
CA THR A 166 8.99 1.44 24.21
C THR A 166 10.40 1.72 23.69
N ASP A 167 11.19 2.45 24.47
CA ASP A 167 12.53 2.91 24.12
C ASP A 167 13.45 1.77 23.65
N ASP A 168 13.53 0.65 24.39
CA ASP A 168 14.33 -0.53 24.01
C ASP A 168 13.96 -1.09 22.62
N TYR A 169 12.66 -1.04 22.28
CA TYR A 169 12.18 -1.51 20.98
C TYR A 169 12.55 -0.52 19.88
N ILE A 170 12.37 0.78 20.12
CA ILE A 170 12.73 1.86 19.20
C ILE A 170 14.23 1.84 18.92
N GLU A 171 15.05 1.70 19.95
CA GLU A 171 16.52 1.62 19.82
C GLU A 171 16.93 0.40 18.97
N SER A 172 16.27 -0.75 19.16
CA SER A 172 16.51 -1.94 18.34
C SER A 172 16.16 -1.70 16.86
N VAL A 173 15.09 -0.95 16.57
CA VAL A 173 14.73 -0.55 15.21
C VAL A 173 15.78 0.41 14.64
N TRP A 174 16.23 1.40 15.41
CA TRP A 174 17.29 2.32 15.00
C TRP A 174 18.60 1.60 14.70
N TRP A 175 18.98 0.61 15.51
CA TRP A 175 20.12 -0.24 15.24
C TRP A 175 19.97 -0.99 13.92
N GLY A 176 18.79 -1.57 13.64
CA GLY A 176 18.50 -2.25 12.37
C GLY A 176 18.62 -1.30 11.17
N LEU A 177 18.08 -0.09 11.28
CA LEU A 177 18.17 0.93 10.24
C LEU A 177 19.62 1.37 10.00
N LYS A 178 20.41 1.55 11.07
CA LYS A 178 21.84 1.83 10.96
C LYS A 178 22.58 0.73 10.22
N LYS A 179 22.27 -0.55 10.49
CA LYS A 179 22.88 -1.69 9.81
C LYS A 179 22.54 -1.74 8.32
N ILE A 180 21.33 -1.37 7.95
CA ILE A 180 20.89 -1.26 6.54
C ILE A 180 21.61 -0.09 5.86
N HIS A 181 21.75 1.04 6.55
CA HIS A 181 22.48 2.20 6.04
C HIS A 181 23.98 1.92 5.84
N GLU A 182 24.64 1.24 6.79
CA GLU A 182 26.04 0.81 6.68
C GLU A 182 26.30 -0.10 5.48
N GLN A 183 25.28 -0.80 5.00
CA GLN A 183 25.33 -1.64 3.80
C GLN A 183 25.05 -0.87 2.50
N GLY A 184 24.80 0.45 2.58
CA GLY A 184 24.44 1.29 1.43
C GLY A 184 23.02 1.04 0.91
N LEU A 185 22.16 0.37 1.69
CA LEU A 185 20.82 -0.02 1.26
C LEU A 185 19.73 0.99 1.65
N LEU A 186 20.02 1.95 2.54
CA LEU A 186 19.10 3.01 2.93
C LEU A 186 19.45 4.30 2.19
N TYR A 187 18.54 4.81 1.36
CA TYR A 187 18.76 5.99 0.53
C TYR A 187 17.54 6.90 0.46
N GLN A 188 17.76 8.19 0.19
CA GLN A 188 16.70 9.15 -0.13
C GLN A 188 16.51 9.18 -1.65
N GLY A 189 15.27 9.13 -2.11
CA GLY A 189 14.94 9.23 -3.53
C GLY A 189 13.71 10.07 -3.78
N HIS A 190 13.67 10.73 -4.94
CA HIS A 190 12.47 11.33 -5.50
C HIS A 190 11.82 10.31 -6.42
N LYS A 191 10.66 9.77 -6.03
CA LYS A 191 9.96 8.74 -6.80
C LYS A 191 8.47 9.03 -6.84
N ILE A 192 7.83 8.49 -7.87
CA ILE A 192 6.37 8.45 -7.95
C ILE A 192 5.89 7.29 -7.06
N LEU A 193 5.16 7.64 -6.01
CA LEU A 193 4.59 6.66 -5.09
C LEU A 193 3.07 6.82 -4.98
N PRO A 194 2.35 5.72 -4.72
CA PRO A 194 0.98 5.81 -4.26
C PRO A 194 0.90 6.66 -2.98
N TYR A 195 0.13 7.72 -3.03
CA TYR A 195 0.05 8.75 -2.01
C TYR A 195 -1.40 8.96 -1.61
N CYS A 196 -1.64 9.03 -0.29
CA CYS A 196 -2.96 9.34 0.23
C CYS A 196 -3.04 10.84 0.53
N PRO A 197 -3.80 11.63 -0.25
CA PRO A 197 -3.89 13.08 -0.06
C PRO A 197 -4.55 13.48 1.26
N ARG A 198 -5.51 12.67 1.74
CA ARG A 198 -6.11 12.84 3.07
C ARG A 198 -5.12 12.60 4.21
N CYS A 199 -4.40 11.49 4.17
CA CYS A 199 -3.46 11.13 5.23
C CYS A 199 -2.11 11.84 5.10
N GLY A 200 -1.83 12.47 3.96
CA GLY A 200 -0.63 13.25 3.72
C GLY A 200 0.65 12.40 3.74
N THR A 201 0.61 11.17 3.21
CA THR A 201 1.73 10.23 3.34
C THR A 201 1.78 9.21 2.18
N PRO A 202 2.97 8.77 1.74
CA PRO A 202 3.10 7.70 0.74
C PRO A 202 2.76 6.33 1.35
N LEU A 203 2.36 5.38 0.49
CA LEU A 203 2.03 4.00 0.84
C LEU A 203 3.00 3.04 0.16
N SER A 204 3.26 1.91 0.82
CA SER A 204 4.01 0.80 0.22
C SER A 204 3.14 -0.04 -0.71
N SER A 205 3.75 -0.80 -1.63
CA SER A 205 3.04 -1.72 -2.52
C SER A 205 2.11 -2.70 -1.80
N HIS A 206 2.54 -3.21 -0.63
CA HIS A 206 1.72 -4.07 0.22
C HIS A 206 0.47 -3.38 0.78
N GLU A 207 0.56 -2.09 1.11
CA GLU A 207 -0.58 -1.30 1.61
C GLU A 207 -1.56 -0.99 0.49
N VAL A 208 -1.06 -0.74 -0.72
CA VAL A 208 -1.86 -0.44 -1.92
C VAL A 208 -2.64 -1.68 -2.37
N ALA A 209 -1.99 -2.85 -2.38
CA ALA A 209 -2.60 -4.12 -2.76
C ALA A 209 -3.84 -4.52 -1.91
N GLN A 210 -4.00 -3.93 -0.72
CA GLN A 210 -5.14 -4.17 0.16
C GLN A 210 -6.37 -3.31 -0.16
N GLY A 211 -6.22 -2.27 -0.99
CA GLY A 211 -7.22 -1.22 -1.18
C GLY A 211 -7.86 -1.16 -2.56
N TYR A 212 -7.59 -2.11 -3.45
CA TYR A 212 -8.18 -2.12 -4.80
C TYR A 212 -9.70 -2.32 -4.77
N ARG A 213 -10.41 -1.55 -5.59
CA ARG A 213 -11.85 -1.63 -5.77
C ARG A 213 -12.20 -1.38 -7.23
N ASN A 214 -13.23 -2.06 -7.70
CA ASN A 214 -13.81 -1.77 -9.00
C ASN A 214 -14.61 -0.45 -8.92
N VAL A 215 -14.27 0.51 -9.78
CA VAL A 215 -14.92 1.82 -9.87
C VAL A 215 -15.14 2.21 -11.32
N GLU A 216 -16.15 3.04 -11.54
CA GLU A 216 -16.39 3.69 -12.83
C GLU A 216 -15.69 5.05 -12.83
N ASP A 217 -14.63 5.18 -13.63
CA ASP A 217 -13.93 6.44 -13.86
C ASP A 217 -14.20 6.97 -15.28
N PRO A 218 -14.08 8.29 -15.52
CA PRO A 218 -14.16 8.84 -16.86
C PRO A 218 -13.01 8.33 -17.73
N SER A 219 -13.34 7.69 -18.85
CA SER A 219 -12.43 7.32 -19.92
C SER A 219 -12.60 8.32 -21.06
N VAL A 220 -11.57 9.10 -21.34
CA VAL A 220 -11.62 10.19 -22.32
C VAL A 220 -10.64 9.95 -23.45
N PHE A 221 -11.09 10.27 -24.66
CA PHE A 221 -10.26 10.34 -25.85
C PHE A 221 -10.09 11.82 -26.21
N VAL A 222 -8.85 12.25 -26.33
CA VAL A 222 -8.49 13.66 -26.55
C VAL A 222 -7.66 13.82 -27.82
N LEU A 223 -7.87 14.94 -28.49
CA LEU A 223 -7.21 15.33 -29.72
C LEU A 223 -6.02 16.23 -29.41
N MET A 224 -4.85 15.82 -29.88
CA MET A 224 -3.58 16.57 -29.80
C MET A 224 -3.12 16.93 -31.22
N PRO A 225 -3.58 18.05 -31.80
CA PRO A 225 -3.24 18.49 -33.15
C PRO A 225 -1.74 18.72 -33.29
N LEU A 226 -1.18 18.41 -34.46
CA LEU A 226 0.21 18.72 -34.78
C LEU A 226 0.38 20.24 -34.89
N VAL A 227 1.55 20.74 -34.51
CA VAL A 227 1.86 22.18 -34.59
C VAL A 227 1.88 22.66 -36.05
N ASP A 228 2.51 21.88 -36.93
CA ASP A 228 2.73 22.26 -38.32
C ASP A 228 1.53 21.92 -39.23
N GLU A 229 0.68 20.97 -38.81
CA GLU A 229 -0.51 20.53 -39.55
C GLU A 229 -1.72 20.36 -38.61
N PRO A 230 -2.44 21.45 -38.29
CA PRO A 230 -3.53 21.43 -37.29
C PRO A 230 -4.71 20.50 -37.64
N ASP A 231 -4.89 20.16 -38.91
CA ASP A 231 -5.91 19.20 -39.38
C ASP A 231 -5.54 17.74 -39.09
N ARG A 232 -4.29 17.49 -38.69
CA ARG A 232 -3.79 16.19 -38.20
C ARG A 232 -3.70 16.23 -36.69
N ALA A 233 -4.19 15.19 -36.02
CA ALA A 233 -4.12 15.09 -34.56
C ALA A 233 -3.80 13.68 -34.09
N PHE A 234 -2.99 13.58 -33.04
CA PHE A 234 -2.88 12.34 -32.28
C PHE A 234 -4.16 12.16 -31.47
N LEU A 235 -4.73 10.95 -31.54
CA LEU A 235 -5.83 10.53 -30.69
C LEU A 235 -5.24 9.84 -29.47
N VAL A 236 -5.46 10.40 -28.30
CA VAL A 236 -4.84 9.96 -27.04
C VAL A 236 -5.93 9.56 -26.07
N TRP A 237 -5.70 8.50 -25.29
CA TRP A 237 -6.65 7.99 -24.32
C TRP A 237 -6.13 8.11 -22.89
N THR A 238 -7.02 8.38 -21.94
CA THR A 238 -6.72 8.31 -20.50
C THR A 238 -7.96 8.03 -19.67
N THR A 239 -7.79 7.35 -18.54
CA THR A 239 -8.80 7.18 -17.49
C THR A 239 -8.65 8.19 -16.34
N THR A 240 -7.66 9.08 -16.45
CA THR A 240 -7.35 10.09 -15.42
C THR A 240 -7.27 11.50 -16.03
N PRO A 241 -8.39 12.13 -16.42
CA PRO A 241 -8.41 13.45 -17.03
C PRO A 241 -7.65 14.53 -16.21
N TRP A 242 -7.70 14.45 -14.88
CA TRP A 242 -6.98 15.34 -13.97
C TRP A 242 -5.45 15.36 -14.15
N THR A 243 -4.86 14.38 -14.82
CA THR A 243 -3.42 14.36 -15.12
C THR A 243 -3.06 15.12 -16.40
N LEU A 244 -4.04 15.40 -17.28
CA LEU A 244 -3.83 16.07 -18.56
C LEU A 244 -3.20 17.49 -18.44
N PRO A 245 -3.49 18.30 -17.40
CA PRO A 245 -2.79 19.57 -17.19
C PRO A 245 -1.27 19.43 -17.00
N ALA A 246 -0.80 18.28 -16.54
CA ALA A 246 0.63 17.98 -16.38
C ALA A 246 1.26 17.28 -17.59
N ASN A 247 0.54 17.19 -18.72
CA ASN A 247 1.08 16.59 -19.93
C ASN A 247 2.27 17.39 -20.47
N VAL A 248 3.37 16.70 -20.79
CA VAL A 248 4.58 17.32 -21.36
C VAL A 248 5.12 16.60 -22.61
N ALA A 249 4.66 15.38 -22.90
CA ALA A 249 5.00 14.63 -24.11
C ALA A 249 3.90 13.61 -24.46
N LEU A 250 4.01 13.01 -25.64
CA LEU A 250 3.28 11.79 -26.01
C LEU A 250 4.29 10.66 -26.20
N ALA A 251 3.94 9.45 -25.77
CA ALA A 251 4.77 8.27 -26.00
C ALA A 251 4.14 7.32 -27.01
N VAL A 252 4.99 6.78 -27.89
CA VAL A 252 4.67 5.76 -28.89
C VAL A 252 5.70 4.64 -28.82
N ASP A 253 5.32 3.42 -29.18
CA ASP A 253 6.28 2.33 -29.40
C ASP A 253 6.93 2.52 -30.78
N PRO A 254 8.26 2.76 -30.86
CA PRO A 254 8.94 2.95 -32.14
C PRO A 254 8.82 1.77 -33.12
N ALA A 255 8.62 0.56 -32.59
CA ALA A 255 8.51 -0.66 -33.38
C ALA A 255 7.08 -0.94 -33.88
N ALA A 256 6.08 -0.26 -33.33
CA ALA A 256 4.68 -0.47 -33.69
C ALA A 256 4.26 0.29 -34.96
N THR A 257 3.18 -0.17 -35.58
CA THR A 257 2.56 0.48 -36.75
C THR A 257 1.39 1.36 -36.31
N TYR A 258 1.44 2.61 -36.76
CA TYR A 258 0.40 3.62 -36.57
C TYR A 258 -0.29 3.91 -37.89
N VAL A 259 -1.56 4.30 -37.82
CA VAL A 259 -2.37 4.65 -38.99
C VAL A 259 -2.90 6.06 -38.86
N GLU A 260 -2.99 6.75 -39.99
CA GLU A 260 -3.71 7.99 -40.14
C GLU A 260 -5.06 7.68 -40.80
N VAL A 261 -6.15 8.16 -40.21
CA VAL A 261 -7.52 7.91 -40.70
C VAL A 261 -8.30 9.22 -40.83
N GLU A 262 -9.15 9.29 -41.84
CA GLU A 262 -10.05 10.42 -42.04
C GLU A 262 -11.34 10.21 -41.24
N HIS A 263 -11.64 11.14 -40.32
CA HIS A 263 -12.83 11.10 -39.49
C HIS A 263 -13.39 12.52 -39.31
N GLU A 264 -14.62 12.73 -39.78
CA GLU A 264 -15.33 14.02 -39.69
C GLU A 264 -14.51 15.24 -40.17
N GLY A 265 -13.74 15.06 -41.25
CA GLY A 265 -12.90 16.12 -41.84
C GLY A 265 -11.57 16.37 -41.13
N LYS A 266 -11.23 15.56 -40.11
CA LYS A 266 -9.91 15.56 -39.45
C LYS A 266 -9.13 14.29 -39.78
N ARG A 267 -7.80 14.37 -39.71
CA ARG A 267 -6.90 13.22 -39.85
C ARG A 267 -6.40 12.80 -38.48
N LEU A 268 -6.79 11.61 -38.03
CA LEU A 268 -6.50 11.10 -36.69
C LEU A 268 -5.39 10.04 -36.75
N ILE A 269 -4.41 10.15 -35.86
CA ILE A 269 -3.31 9.20 -35.72
C ILE A 269 -3.54 8.34 -34.47
N LEU A 270 -3.52 7.02 -34.65
CA LEU A 270 -3.63 6.02 -33.59
C LEU A 270 -2.93 4.71 -34.00
N ALA A 271 -2.69 3.81 -33.05
CA ALA A 271 -2.07 2.53 -33.35
C ALA A 271 -3.00 1.65 -34.20
N ARG A 272 -2.43 0.98 -35.21
CA ARG A 272 -3.17 0.13 -36.15
C ARG A 272 -4.02 -0.94 -35.44
N PRO A 273 -3.52 -1.65 -34.40
CA PRO A 273 -4.32 -2.65 -33.70
C PRO A 273 -5.54 -2.07 -32.96
N ARG A 274 -5.52 -0.76 -32.64
CA ARG A 274 -6.60 -0.08 -31.91
C ARG A 274 -7.68 0.51 -32.81
N LEU A 275 -7.48 0.51 -34.13
CA LEU A 275 -8.37 1.19 -35.07
C LEU A 275 -9.84 0.74 -34.94
N ALA A 276 -10.06 -0.58 -35.03
CA ALA A 276 -11.41 -1.15 -34.98
C ALA A 276 -12.09 -0.93 -33.62
N ALA A 277 -11.32 -0.99 -32.53
CA ALA A 277 -11.85 -0.80 -31.18
C ALA A 277 -12.25 0.65 -30.90
N VAL A 278 -11.52 1.63 -31.46
CA VAL A 278 -11.73 3.06 -31.18
C VAL A 278 -12.71 3.71 -32.16
N LEU A 279 -12.65 3.35 -33.45
CA LEU A 279 -13.43 4.00 -34.51
C LEU A 279 -14.42 3.06 -35.23
N GLY A 280 -14.47 1.78 -34.84
CA GLY A 280 -15.33 0.78 -35.47
C GLY A 280 -14.71 0.12 -36.72
N GLU A 281 -15.36 -0.94 -37.20
CA GLU A 281 -14.97 -1.60 -38.45
C GLU A 281 -15.32 -0.72 -39.66
N GLY A 282 -14.33 -0.42 -40.51
CA GLY A 282 -14.52 0.33 -41.77
C GLY A 282 -13.95 1.74 -41.81
N ALA A 283 -13.21 2.19 -40.78
CA ALA A 283 -12.49 3.45 -40.83
C ALA A 283 -11.49 3.48 -42.02
N ARG A 284 -11.53 4.56 -42.80
CA ARG A 284 -10.67 4.71 -43.99
C ARG A 284 -9.28 5.13 -43.60
N VAL A 285 -8.32 4.21 -43.73
CA VAL A 285 -6.89 4.50 -43.59
C VAL A 285 -6.39 5.29 -44.79
N VAL A 286 -5.74 6.42 -44.53
CA VAL A 286 -5.16 7.32 -45.54
C VAL A 286 -3.64 7.24 -45.58
N ALA A 287 -2.99 6.87 -44.48
CA ALA A 287 -1.56 6.60 -44.41
C ALA A 287 -1.22 5.60 -43.29
N GLU A 288 -0.06 4.94 -43.39
CA GLU A 288 0.53 4.14 -42.33
C GLU A 288 1.94 4.67 -42.02
N HIS A 289 2.32 4.65 -40.74
CA HIS A 289 3.60 5.15 -40.25
C HIS A 289 4.19 4.14 -39.26
N SER A 290 5.51 4.00 -39.24
CA SER A 290 6.18 3.40 -38.07
C SER A 290 6.15 4.37 -36.88
N GLY A 291 6.14 3.84 -35.65
CA GLY A 291 6.26 4.70 -34.46
C GLY A 291 7.53 5.54 -34.48
N ALA A 292 8.63 5.01 -35.03
CA ALA A 292 9.88 5.73 -35.21
C ALA A 292 9.75 6.99 -36.08
N GLU A 293 8.87 7.00 -37.09
CA GLU A 293 8.59 8.19 -37.91
C GLU A 293 7.83 9.27 -37.13
N LEU A 294 7.07 8.88 -36.10
CA LEU A 294 6.30 9.82 -35.29
C LEU A 294 7.17 10.49 -34.21
N VAL A 295 8.26 9.86 -33.79
CA VAL A 295 9.17 10.38 -32.76
C VAL A 295 9.74 11.74 -33.19
N GLY A 296 9.65 12.72 -32.30
CA GLY A 296 10.11 14.09 -32.52
C GLY A 296 9.05 15.04 -33.09
N LEU A 297 7.92 14.54 -33.60
CA LEU A 297 6.81 15.39 -34.04
C LEU A 297 6.26 16.21 -32.87
N ARG A 298 5.88 17.46 -33.14
CA ARG A 298 5.37 18.40 -32.14
C ARG A 298 3.85 18.50 -32.21
N TYR A 299 3.21 18.63 -31.06
CA TYR A 299 1.76 18.81 -30.94
C TYR A 299 1.40 20.04 -30.10
N GLY A 300 0.21 20.59 -30.34
CA GLY A 300 -0.35 21.68 -29.57
C GLY A 300 -0.92 21.17 -28.25
N PRO A 301 -0.35 21.53 -27.09
CA PRO A 301 -0.77 21.01 -25.78
C PRO A 301 -2.21 21.40 -25.45
N LEU A 302 -2.85 20.60 -24.57
CA LEU A 302 -4.17 20.93 -24.02
C LEU A 302 -4.09 22.12 -23.07
N TYR A 303 -3.04 22.13 -22.23
CA TYR A 303 -2.77 23.14 -21.21
C TYR A 303 -1.27 23.47 -21.21
N PRO A 304 -0.85 24.62 -21.73
CA PRO A 304 0.57 24.99 -21.82
C PRO A 304 1.10 25.52 -20.47
N LEU A 305 1.23 24.65 -19.46
CA LEU A 305 1.70 25.05 -18.12
C LEU A 305 3.23 25.20 -18.02
N VAL A 306 3.97 24.81 -19.06
CA VAL A 306 5.42 24.96 -19.15
C VAL A 306 5.84 25.45 -20.52
N GLU A 307 6.79 26.38 -20.54
CA GLU A 307 7.47 26.88 -21.75
C GLU A 307 8.93 26.43 -21.73
N LYS A 308 9.17 25.13 -21.94
CA LYS A 308 10.52 24.56 -21.97
C LYS A 308 10.82 23.99 -23.35
N GLU A 309 12.02 24.29 -23.84
CA GLU A 309 12.55 23.72 -25.07
C GLU A 309 12.60 22.18 -24.95
N GLY A 310 11.99 21.49 -25.91
CA GLY A 310 11.81 20.03 -25.88
C GLY A 310 10.48 19.52 -25.30
N ALA A 311 9.62 20.36 -24.71
CA ALA A 311 8.27 19.94 -24.33
C ALA A 311 7.35 19.76 -25.55
N TYR A 312 6.25 19.03 -25.34
CA TYR A 312 5.15 18.82 -26.29
C TYR A 312 5.60 18.20 -27.62
N ARG A 313 6.41 17.15 -27.50
CA ARG A 313 6.86 16.30 -28.60
C ARG A 313 6.49 14.84 -28.37
N VAL A 314 6.50 14.05 -29.44
CA VAL A 314 6.40 12.60 -29.36
C VAL A 314 7.78 12.01 -29.01
N VAL A 315 7.80 11.05 -28.09
CA VAL A 315 9.00 10.29 -27.66
C VAL A 315 8.76 8.80 -27.81
N GLY A 316 9.84 8.04 -28.00
CA GLY A 316 9.78 6.58 -28.09
C GLY A 316 9.79 5.93 -26.70
N ALA A 317 8.87 5.00 -26.46
CA ALA A 317 8.82 4.23 -25.22
C ALA A 317 8.40 2.77 -25.47
N ASP A 318 9.05 1.84 -24.77
CA ASP A 318 8.85 0.40 -24.89
C ASP A 318 7.75 -0.16 -23.99
N PHE A 319 7.24 0.63 -23.05
CA PHE A 319 6.12 0.25 -22.18
C PHE A 319 4.74 0.47 -22.83
N VAL A 320 4.67 1.15 -23.98
CA VAL A 320 3.39 1.44 -24.65
C VAL A 320 2.79 0.14 -25.18
N THR A 321 1.60 -0.21 -24.70
CA THR A 321 0.89 -1.42 -25.13
C THR A 321 -0.06 -1.13 -26.29
N MET A 322 -0.35 -2.17 -27.09
CA MET A 322 -1.27 -2.10 -28.23
C MET A 322 -2.65 -2.69 -27.93
N ASP A 323 -2.90 -3.04 -26.66
CA ASP A 323 -4.09 -3.79 -26.23
C ASP A 323 -5.16 -2.89 -25.61
N GLU A 324 -4.79 -1.67 -25.20
CA GLU A 324 -5.69 -0.71 -24.55
C GLU A 324 -5.54 0.71 -25.13
N GLY A 325 -6.56 1.55 -24.92
CA GLY A 325 -6.57 2.93 -25.41
C GLY A 325 -6.38 3.05 -26.92
N THR A 326 -5.48 3.95 -27.32
CA THR A 326 -5.18 4.28 -28.73
C THR A 326 -3.78 3.86 -29.16
N GLY A 327 -2.98 3.27 -28.26
CA GLY A 327 -1.55 3.01 -28.46
C GLY A 327 -0.68 4.27 -28.51
N ILE A 328 -1.21 5.42 -28.07
CA ILE A 328 -0.48 6.67 -27.84
C ILE A 328 -0.78 7.11 -26.40
N VAL A 329 0.26 7.26 -25.59
CA VAL A 329 0.13 7.55 -24.15
C VAL A 329 0.48 9.00 -23.87
N HIS A 330 -0.34 9.71 -23.11
CA HIS A 330 0.04 11.04 -22.61
C HIS A 330 1.05 10.88 -21.48
N ILE A 331 2.11 11.70 -21.47
CA ILE A 331 3.17 11.60 -20.47
C ILE A 331 3.05 12.77 -19.48
N ALA A 332 2.84 12.43 -18.20
CA ALA A 332 2.76 13.34 -17.06
C ALA A 332 3.74 12.87 -15.95
N PRO A 333 5.03 13.28 -16.02
CA PRO A 333 6.10 12.76 -15.17
C PRO A 333 5.88 12.88 -13.66
N ALA A 334 4.98 13.75 -13.19
CA ALA A 334 4.68 13.91 -11.76
C ALA A 334 3.71 12.84 -11.21
N PHE A 335 3.06 12.08 -12.09
CA PHE A 335 1.92 11.22 -11.73
C PHE A 335 2.01 9.78 -12.24
N GLY A 336 3.08 9.40 -12.96
CA GLY A 336 3.32 8.03 -13.43
C GLY A 336 4.77 7.61 -13.24
N GLU A 337 5.03 6.38 -12.76
CA GLU A 337 6.40 5.87 -12.56
C GLU A 337 7.15 5.73 -13.89
N GLU A 338 6.52 5.15 -14.90
CA GLU A 338 7.08 5.01 -16.25
C GLU A 338 7.27 6.37 -16.92
N ASP A 339 6.29 7.28 -16.78
CA ASP A 339 6.36 8.67 -17.24
C ASP A 339 7.54 9.43 -16.63
N TYR A 340 7.81 9.22 -15.34
CA TYR A 340 8.89 9.88 -14.62
C TYR A 340 10.26 9.41 -15.10
N GLU A 341 10.45 8.09 -15.26
CA GLU A 341 11.71 7.54 -15.75
C GLU A 341 11.94 7.87 -17.23
N LEU A 342 10.89 7.84 -18.06
CA LEU A 342 10.94 8.35 -19.44
C LEU A 342 11.30 9.84 -19.46
N GLY A 343 10.67 10.63 -18.58
CA GLY A 343 10.94 12.06 -18.45
C GLY A 343 12.39 12.37 -18.09
N LYS A 344 13.00 11.59 -17.18
CA LYS A 344 14.44 11.70 -16.90
C LYS A 344 15.30 11.37 -18.10
N LYS A 345 15.02 10.25 -18.78
CA LYS A 345 15.78 9.78 -19.95
C LYS A 345 15.74 10.80 -21.09
N GLU A 346 14.58 11.40 -21.33
CA GLU A 346 14.31 12.31 -22.46
C GLU A 346 14.48 13.81 -22.12
N GLY A 347 14.86 14.12 -20.87
CA GLY A 347 15.05 15.50 -20.39
C GLY A 347 13.75 16.32 -20.32
N LEU A 348 12.60 15.67 -20.18
CA LEU A 348 11.28 16.32 -20.18
C LEU A 348 11.09 17.25 -18.97
N PRO A 349 10.23 18.28 -19.11
CA PRO A 349 9.84 19.10 -17.97
C PRO A 349 9.09 18.30 -16.92
N PHE A 350 9.21 18.73 -15.66
CA PHE A 350 8.47 18.17 -14.54
C PHE A 350 7.40 19.18 -14.11
N VAL A 351 6.12 18.85 -14.31
CA VAL A 351 4.98 19.73 -14.03
C VAL A 351 4.07 19.05 -13.02
N GLN A 352 3.84 19.68 -11.88
CA GLN A 352 3.06 19.12 -10.78
C GLN A 352 2.06 20.17 -10.25
N PRO A 353 0.93 20.38 -10.93
CA PRO A 353 -0.05 21.42 -10.60
C PRO A 353 -1.00 20.98 -9.46
N VAL A 354 -0.61 19.98 -8.67
CA VAL A 354 -1.40 19.39 -7.59
C VAL A 354 -0.56 19.41 -6.32
N ASP A 355 -1.15 19.87 -5.23
CA ASP A 355 -0.50 19.95 -3.93
C ASP A 355 -0.57 18.63 -3.13
N LYS A 356 0.09 18.61 -1.98
CA LYS A 356 0.10 17.45 -1.06
C LYS A 356 -1.28 17.11 -0.48
N SER A 357 -2.30 17.96 -0.63
CA SER A 357 -3.67 17.67 -0.24
C SER A 357 -4.50 17.08 -1.39
N GLY A 358 -3.88 16.81 -2.53
CA GLY A 358 -4.53 16.30 -3.73
C GLY A 358 -5.41 17.34 -4.41
N ARG A 359 -5.14 18.63 -4.20
CA ARG A 359 -5.90 19.74 -4.80
C ARG A 359 -5.05 20.48 -5.81
N PHE A 360 -5.67 20.98 -6.87
CA PHE A 360 -4.95 21.79 -7.85
C PHE A 360 -4.43 23.10 -7.24
N THR A 361 -3.22 23.47 -7.59
CA THR A 361 -2.60 24.76 -7.24
C THR A 361 -3.14 25.88 -8.13
N GLU A 362 -2.73 27.11 -7.83
CA GLU A 362 -3.02 28.29 -8.66
C GLU A 362 -2.36 28.20 -10.06
N ASP A 363 -1.41 27.28 -10.26
CA ASP A 363 -0.78 27.04 -11.57
C ASP A 363 -1.77 26.48 -12.60
N PHE A 364 -2.89 25.90 -12.14
CA PHE A 364 -3.99 25.48 -12.99
C PHE A 364 -5.32 26.14 -12.57
N PRO A 365 -5.58 27.40 -13.00
CA PRO A 365 -6.71 28.19 -12.53
C PRO A 365 -8.09 27.57 -12.75
N LEU A 366 -8.26 26.75 -13.80
CA LEU A 366 -9.55 26.11 -14.11
C LEU A 366 -10.09 25.27 -12.96
N ALA A 367 -9.19 24.62 -12.19
CA ALA A 367 -9.56 23.74 -11.10
C ALA A 367 -8.90 24.10 -9.76
N ALA A 368 -8.29 25.28 -9.63
CA ALA A 368 -7.58 25.71 -8.43
C ALA A 368 -8.39 25.45 -7.14
N GLY A 369 -7.75 24.82 -6.16
CA GLY A 369 -8.33 24.42 -4.88
C GLY A 369 -9.29 23.22 -4.92
N LYS A 370 -9.65 22.67 -6.09
CA LYS A 370 -10.50 21.48 -6.20
C LYS A 370 -9.68 20.21 -6.08
N PHE A 371 -10.27 19.19 -5.46
CA PHE A 371 -9.68 17.86 -5.40
C PHE A 371 -9.63 17.25 -6.81
N VAL A 372 -8.58 16.50 -7.14
CA VAL A 372 -8.33 16.04 -8.51
C VAL A 372 -9.50 15.30 -9.15
N LYS A 373 -10.17 14.39 -8.41
CA LYS A 373 -11.34 13.65 -8.94
C LYS A 373 -12.57 14.55 -9.12
N ASP A 374 -12.71 15.59 -8.30
CA ASP A 374 -13.79 16.59 -8.45
C ASP A 374 -13.54 17.54 -9.63
N ALA A 375 -12.30 17.58 -10.15
CA ALA A 375 -11.92 18.41 -11.28
C ALA A 375 -12.11 17.71 -12.63
N ASP A 376 -12.20 16.37 -12.66
CA ASP A 376 -12.37 15.60 -13.90
C ASP A 376 -13.54 16.12 -14.76
N PRO A 377 -14.75 16.38 -14.23
CA PRO A 377 -15.85 16.93 -15.03
C PRO A 377 -15.55 18.30 -15.64
N LEU A 378 -14.85 19.17 -14.90
CA LEU A 378 -14.50 20.53 -15.37
C LEU A 378 -13.49 20.49 -16.51
N ILE A 379 -12.51 19.58 -16.40
CA ILE A 379 -11.51 19.35 -17.45
C ILE A 379 -12.21 18.80 -18.70
N ILE A 380 -13.13 17.85 -18.55
CA ILE A 380 -13.89 17.29 -19.68
C ILE A 380 -14.72 18.37 -20.38
N GLU A 381 -15.42 19.22 -19.62
CA GLU A 381 -16.21 20.32 -20.18
C GLU A 381 -15.34 21.35 -20.92
N ASP A 382 -14.19 21.72 -20.37
CA ASP A 382 -13.23 22.63 -21.01
C ASP A 382 -12.64 22.03 -22.30
N LEU A 383 -12.28 20.74 -22.29
CA LEU A 383 -11.81 20.04 -23.49
C LEU A 383 -12.88 19.98 -24.58
N LYS A 384 -14.15 19.77 -24.20
CA LYS A 384 -15.28 19.81 -25.13
C LYS A 384 -15.47 21.22 -25.72
N ALA A 385 -15.43 22.26 -24.88
CA ALA A 385 -15.55 23.65 -25.31
C ALA A 385 -14.42 24.07 -26.28
N LYS A 386 -13.20 23.55 -26.09
CA LYS A 386 -12.05 23.76 -26.97
C LYS A 386 -12.04 22.86 -28.22
N GLY A 387 -13.03 21.99 -28.39
CA GLY A 387 -13.07 21.02 -29.50
C GLY A 387 -11.91 20.01 -29.48
N ARG A 388 -11.33 19.78 -28.29
CA ARG A 388 -10.22 18.84 -28.04
C ARG A 388 -10.70 17.49 -27.51
N LEU A 389 -11.94 17.38 -27.04
CA LEU A 389 -12.53 16.11 -26.65
C LEU A 389 -13.06 15.37 -27.88
N PHE A 390 -12.61 14.13 -28.10
CA PHE A 390 -13.13 13.23 -29.14
C PHE A 390 -14.36 12.47 -28.61
N SER A 391 -14.19 11.77 -27.48
CA SER A 391 -15.27 11.06 -26.80
C SER A 391 -14.98 10.96 -25.30
N ALA A 392 -16.03 10.74 -24.52
CA ALA A 392 -15.95 10.49 -23.09
C ALA A 392 -16.99 9.43 -22.70
N GLU A 393 -16.54 8.39 -22.03
CA GLU A 393 -17.35 7.26 -21.58
C GLU A 393 -17.00 6.89 -20.13
N LEU A 394 -17.85 6.13 -19.45
CA LEU A 394 -17.50 5.56 -18.15
C LEU A 394 -16.84 4.20 -18.37
N TYR A 395 -15.70 3.99 -17.71
CA TYR A 395 -14.94 2.75 -17.78
C TYR A 395 -14.80 2.14 -16.40
N ALA A 396 -15.23 0.87 -16.27
CA ALA A 396 -15.13 0.12 -15.04
C ALA A 396 -13.74 -0.55 -14.94
N HIS A 397 -12.96 -0.19 -13.93
CA HIS A 397 -11.63 -0.74 -13.70
C HIS A 397 -11.28 -0.81 -12.21
N ASP A 398 -10.22 -1.55 -11.88
CA ASP A 398 -9.73 -1.65 -10.51
C ASP A 398 -8.81 -0.46 -10.18
N TYR A 399 -9.27 0.41 -9.27
CA TYR A 399 -8.51 1.58 -8.82
C TYR A 399 -8.06 1.42 -7.36
N PRO A 400 -6.85 1.88 -6.99
CA PRO A 400 -6.34 1.75 -5.63
C PRO A 400 -6.90 2.84 -4.69
N PHE A 401 -7.47 2.41 -3.56
CA PHE A 401 -7.91 3.29 -2.47
C PHE A 401 -7.02 3.10 -1.24
N CYS A 402 -6.94 4.13 -0.40
CA CYS A 402 -6.26 4.02 0.89
C CYS A 402 -6.98 2.98 1.75
N TRP A 403 -6.27 1.89 2.10
CA TRP A 403 -6.82 0.77 2.87
C TRP A 403 -7.37 1.14 4.27
N ARG A 404 -7.10 2.37 4.74
CA ARG A 404 -7.50 2.86 6.06
C ARG A 404 -8.61 3.92 6.03
N CYS A 405 -8.65 4.77 5.01
CA CYS A 405 -9.53 5.94 4.98
C CYS A 405 -10.36 6.07 3.70
N ASP A 406 -10.27 5.08 2.81
CA ASP A 406 -11.08 4.94 1.60
C ASP A 406 -10.95 6.10 0.60
N THR A 407 -9.92 6.93 0.74
CA THR A 407 -9.63 8.02 -0.19
C THR A 407 -8.93 7.43 -1.43
N PRO A 408 -9.29 7.83 -2.66
CA PRO A 408 -8.56 7.46 -3.86
C PRO A 408 -7.08 7.78 -3.70
N LEU A 409 -6.20 6.83 -4.01
CA LEU A 409 -4.76 7.10 -4.01
C LEU A 409 -4.37 7.83 -5.29
N LEU A 410 -3.36 8.68 -5.18
CA LEU A 410 -2.76 9.36 -6.31
C LEU A 410 -1.34 8.84 -6.45
N TYR A 411 -0.91 8.49 -7.65
CA TYR A 411 0.52 8.37 -7.91
C TYR A 411 1.09 9.79 -7.91
N TYR A 412 2.06 10.04 -7.04
CA TYR A 412 2.50 11.39 -6.74
C TYR A 412 4.01 11.39 -6.46
N ALA A 413 4.70 12.39 -7.00
CA ALA A 413 6.13 12.53 -6.78
C ALA A 413 6.42 13.03 -5.37
N ILE A 414 7.22 12.27 -4.63
CA ILE A 414 7.56 12.61 -3.26
C ILE A 414 9.00 12.19 -2.94
N ASP A 415 9.66 13.04 -2.16
CA ASP A 415 10.92 12.68 -1.52
C ASP A 415 10.64 11.72 -0.37
N SER A 416 11.20 10.52 -0.44
CA SER A 416 11.03 9.50 0.59
C SER A 416 12.34 8.76 0.84
N TRP A 417 12.44 8.11 1.99
CA TRP A 417 13.51 7.18 2.29
C TRP A 417 13.09 5.77 1.90
N PHE A 418 13.98 5.09 1.19
CA PHE A 418 13.79 3.76 0.65
C PHE A 418 14.81 2.79 1.22
N ILE A 419 14.39 1.55 1.37
CA ILE A 419 15.30 0.40 1.49
C ILE A 419 15.41 -0.26 0.12
N ALA A 420 16.64 -0.37 -0.38
CA ALA A 420 16.99 -1.03 -1.65
C ALA A 420 16.81 -2.56 -1.58
N THR A 421 15.58 -3.02 -1.36
CA THR A 421 15.24 -4.45 -1.25
C THR A 421 15.52 -5.19 -2.55
N THR A 422 15.43 -4.52 -3.70
CA THR A 422 15.74 -5.11 -5.01
C THR A 422 17.20 -5.53 -5.14
N ALA A 423 18.13 -4.84 -4.47
CA ALA A 423 19.55 -5.19 -4.44
C ALA A 423 19.83 -6.54 -3.75
N ARG A 424 18.88 -7.07 -2.97
CA ARG A 424 18.96 -8.34 -2.25
C ARG A 424 17.84 -9.32 -2.66
N LYS A 425 17.18 -9.08 -3.79
CA LYS A 425 15.98 -9.82 -4.21
C LYS A 425 16.22 -11.33 -4.31
N ASP A 426 17.28 -11.74 -4.97
CA ASP A 426 17.59 -13.16 -5.17
C ASP A 426 17.92 -13.85 -3.84
N GLU A 427 18.64 -13.17 -2.95
CA GLU A 427 18.92 -13.67 -1.59
C GLU A 427 17.63 -13.85 -0.78
N ILE A 428 16.71 -12.87 -0.83
CA ILE A 428 15.41 -12.93 -0.13
C ILE A 428 14.55 -14.09 -0.67
N ILE A 429 14.51 -14.29 -1.98
CA ILE A 429 13.78 -15.40 -2.60
C ILE A 429 14.40 -16.74 -2.16
N ALA A 430 15.73 -16.86 -2.20
CA ALA A 430 16.43 -18.07 -1.78
C ALA A 430 16.20 -18.42 -0.30
N GLU A 431 16.12 -17.43 0.59
CA GLU A 431 15.77 -17.66 2.00
C GLU A 431 14.30 -18.07 2.17
N SER A 432 13.39 -17.46 1.39
CA SER A 432 11.96 -17.82 1.41
C SER A 432 11.71 -19.27 0.97
N GLU A 433 12.49 -19.79 0.02
CA GLU A 433 12.40 -21.17 -0.46
C GLU A 433 12.81 -22.21 0.61
N LYS A 434 13.62 -21.81 1.61
CA LYS A 434 13.99 -22.68 2.74
C LYS A 434 12.88 -22.79 3.79
N VAL A 435 11.89 -21.90 3.76
CA VAL A 435 10.79 -21.89 4.71
C VAL A 435 9.82 -23.03 4.38
N ASN A 436 9.41 -23.78 5.39
CA ASN A 436 8.38 -24.81 5.24
C ASN A 436 6.98 -24.16 5.27
N TRP A 437 6.45 -23.83 4.09
CA TRP A 437 5.13 -23.20 3.93
C TRP A 437 3.99 -24.20 4.08
N TYR A 438 2.90 -23.77 4.74
CA TYR A 438 1.67 -24.54 4.81
C TYR A 438 0.45 -23.67 4.44
N PRO A 439 -0.30 -24.01 3.38
CA PRO A 439 0.01 -25.03 2.38
C PRO A 439 1.22 -24.64 1.51
N GLU A 440 1.94 -25.63 0.97
CA GLU A 440 3.22 -25.44 0.28
C GLU A 440 3.14 -24.45 -0.89
N HIS A 441 2.05 -24.49 -1.67
CA HIS A 441 1.85 -23.62 -2.83
C HIS A 441 1.78 -22.13 -2.47
N MET A 442 1.55 -21.75 -1.21
CA MET A 442 1.56 -20.33 -0.80
C MET A 442 2.96 -19.73 -0.87
N GLY A 443 4.00 -20.53 -0.57
CA GLY A 443 5.39 -20.07 -0.61
C GLY A 443 5.89 -19.81 -2.02
N ARG A 444 5.71 -20.78 -2.92
CA ARG A 444 6.15 -20.66 -4.33
C ARG A 444 5.18 -19.87 -5.22
N GLY A 445 3.89 -19.90 -4.91
CA GLY A 445 2.85 -19.15 -5.59
C GLY A 445 2.75 -17.73 -5.02
N ARG A 446 1.64 -17.40 -4.36
CA ARG A 446 1.32 -16.01 -3.95
C ARG A 446 2.47 -15.22 -3.33
N PHE A 447 3.21 -15.79 -2.36
CA PHE A 447 4.33 -15.08 -1.74
C PHE A 447 5.56 -15.01 -2.65
N GLY A 448 5.87 -16.09 -3.38
CA GLY A 448 6.96 -16.12 -4.35
C GLY A 448 6.74 -15.17 -5.53
N ASP A 449 5.53 -15.06 -6.05
CA ASP A 449 5.16 -14.12 -7.11
C ASP A 449 5.27 -12.67 -6.62
N PHE A 450 4.86 -12.42 -5.37
CA PHE A 450 5.05 -11.14 -4.70
C PHE A 450 6.54 -10.77 -4.59
N LEU A 451 7.41 -11.70 -4.17
CA LEU A 451 8.86 -11.45 -4.11
C LEU A 451 9.47 -11.23 -5.50
N ARG A 452 8.96 -11.93 -6.53
CA ARG A 452 9.41 -11.76 -7.92
C ARG A 452 9.00 -10.42 -8.52
N SER A 453 7.93 -9.79 -8.06
CA SER A 453 7.54 -8.43 -8.47
C SER A 453 8.04 -7.33 -7.52
N MET A 454 8.80 -7.69 -6.48
CA MET A 454 9.27 -6.77 -5.43
C MET A 454 9.95 -5.53 -6.02
N ARG A 455 9.56 -4.37 -5.48
CA ARG A 455 10.16 -3.05 -5.69
C ARG A 455 10.84 -2.61 -4.39
N ASP A 456 11.67 -1.57 -4.49
CA ASP A 456 12.29 -0.97 -3.31
C ASP A 456 11.23 -0.48 -2.32
N TRP A 457 11.50 -0.72 -1.05
CA TRP A 457 10.52 -0.46 -0.01
C TRP A 457 10.54 1.02 0.39
N ALA A 458 9.46 1.74 0.07
CA ALA A 458 9.18 3.07 0.63
C ALA A 458 8.99 2.99 2.15
N LEU A 459 10.01 3.39 2.90
CA LEU A 459 10.10 3.25 4.36
C LEU A 459 9.51 4.46 5.09
N SER A 460 9.89 5.69 4.72
CA SER A 460 9.48 6.88 5.48
C SER A 460 7.98 7.17 5.35
N ARG A 461 7.40 7.77 6.39
CA ARG A 461 6.02 8.24 6.42
C ARG A 461 5.99 9.63 7.04
N ASP A 462 5.32 10.57 6.38
CA ASP A 462 5.13 11.94 6.87
C ASP A 462 4.05 12.04 7.96
N ARG A 463 4.21 11.29 9.06
CA ARG A 463 3.24 11.13 10.16
C ARG A 463 3.88 11.39 11.53
N PHE A 464 3.09 11.40 12.60
CA PHE A 464 3.50 11.94 13.91
C PHE A 464 3.71 10.86 14.98
N TRP A 465 2.94 9.76 14.94
CA TRP A 465 2.98 8.67 15.91
C TRP A 465 3.61 7.41 15.32
N GLY A 466 4.91 7.27 15.52
CA GLY A 466 5.70 6.15 15.03
C GLY A 466 7.14 6.22 15.47
N THR A 467 7.93 5.22 15.11
CA THR A 467 9.38 5.23 15.32
C THR A 467 10.02 6.29 14.42
N PRO A 468 10.71 7.31 14.97
CA PRO A 468 11.38 8.32 14.17
C PRO A 468 12.48 7.68 13.31
N LEU A 469 12.72 8.22 12.12
CA LEU A 469 13.87 7.85 11.31
C LEU A 469 15.13 8.52 11.91
N PRO A 470 16.16 7.77 12.37
CA PRO A 470 17.30 8.34 13.08
C PRO A 470 18.35 8.89 12.11
N VAL A 471 17.96 9.86 11.27
CA VAL A 471 18.82 10.52 10.30
C VAL A 471 18.93 11.99 10.63
N TRP A 472 20.16 12.47 10.77
CA TRP A 472 20.49 13.88 10.91
C TRP A 472 21.19 14.34 9.63
N VAL A 473 20.62 15.34 8.96
CA VAL A 473 21.16 15.92 7.73
C VAL A 473 21.74 17.29 8.06
N CYS A 474 22.94 17.57 7.57
CA CYS A 474 23.54 18.88 7.71
C CYS A 474 22.77 19.88 6.85
N ALA A 475 22.41 21.04 7.40
CA ALA A 475 21.73 22.09 6.64
C ALA A 475 22.66 22.83 5.65
N SER A 476 23.98 22.65 5.78
CA SER A 476 24.99 23.47 5.09
C SER A 476 25.91 22.72 4.13
N CYS A 477 25.97 21.39 4.19
CA CYS A 477 26.86 20.59 3.33
C CYS A 477 26.21 19.32 2.81
#